data_AF-A0A350FXJ8-F1
#
_entry.id   AF-A0A350FXJ8-F1
#
_cell.length_a   1.000
_cell.length_b   1.000
_cell.length_c   1.000
_cell.angle_alpha   90.00
_cell.angle_beta   90.00
_cell.angle_gamma   90.00
#
_symmetry.space_group_name_H-M   'P 1'
#
loop_
_entity.id
_entity.type
_entity.pdbx_description
1 polymer ?
#
loop_
_entity_poly.entity_id
_entity_poly.type
_entity_poly.pdbx_seq_one_letter_code
_entity_poly.pdbx_strand_id
1 'polypeptide(L)'
;MKVQRILAMVGILGIAVLLAFPLRDAVYRMIIVPLAYVFWVLELVYHSVHQALWWTVALLFVLVVLSRSLLPQFKVRERIRLKTKPVVGQVESLADWIAKTERGTYFKWLIANRLGKIANQILENRSTGKQRSFFDPLTGPDWMPDSRVQSYLESGLHGSFADYPQKQRPFSPPFKTPLDHDLKDVVQFLEVQVEDK
;
A
#
# COMPACT_ATOMS: atom_id res chain seq x y z
N MET A 1 54.94 37.52 -7.70
CA MET A 1 53.84 36.62 -8.14
C MET A 1 52.85 37.27 -9.13
N LYS A 2 52.50 38.57 -9.06
CA LYS A 2 51.58 39.21 -10.02
C LYS A 2 52.15 39.40 -11.44
N VAL A 3 53.43 39.78 -11.56
CA VAL A 3 54.07 40.06 -12.86
C VAL A 3 54.22 38.81 -13.74
N GLN A 4 54.59 37.66 -13.15
CA GLN A 4 54.68 36.38 -13.88
C GLN A 4 53.31 35.91 -14.41
N ARG A 5 52.21 36.15 -13.67
CA ARG A 5 50.86 35.85 -14.14
C ARG A 5 50.43 36.75 -15.29
N ILE A 6 50.78 38.04 -15.23
CA ILE A 6 50.49 38.99 -16.32
C ILE A 6 51.31 38.62 -17.57
N LEU A 7 52.60 38.30 -17.43
CA LEU A 7 53.42 37.86 -18.56
C LEU A 7 52.88 36.56 -19.18
N ALA A 8 52.44 35.60 -18.35
CA ALA A 8 51.84 34.37 -18.83
C ALA A 8 50.50 34.62 -19.55
N MET A 9 49.65 35.50 -19.03
CA MET A 9 48.39 35.88 -19.68
C MET A 9 48.64 36.58 -21.03
N VAL A 10 49.60 37.50 -21.09
CA VAL A 10 49.96 38.19 -22.34
C VAL A 10 50.56 37.20 -23.35
N GLY A 11 51.41 36.27 -22.90
CA GLY A 11 51.95 35.21 -23.75
C GLY A 11 50.87 34.27 -24.29
N ILE A 12 49.95 33.81 -23.44
CA ILE A 12 48.82 32.97 -23.84
C ILE A 12 47.91 33.71 -24.82
N LEU A 13 47.60 34.99 -24.55
CA LEU A 13 46.78 35.80 -25.43
C LEU A 13 47.46 36.02 -26.78
N GLY A 14 48.77 36.28 -26.79
CA GLY A 14 49.56 36.40 -28.02
C GLY A 14 49.54 35.11 -28.84
N ILE A 15 49.75 33.96 -28.19
CA ILE A 15 49.67 32.64 -28.85
C ILE A 15 48.25 32.36 -29.37
N ALA A 16 47.22 32.70 -28.62
CA ALA A 16 45.83 32.53 -29.04
C ALA A 16 45.49 33.37 -30.27
N VAL A 17 45.95 34.63 -30.34
CA VAL A 17 45.75 35.50 -31.51
C VAL A 17 46.54 34.99 -32.72
N LEU A 18 47.78 34.54 -32.50
CA LEU A 18 48.66 34.04 -33.56
C LEU A 18 48.15 32.70 -34.14
N LEU A 19 47.52 31.86 -33.32
CA LEU A 19 46.80 30.65 -33.75
C LEU A 19 45.43 30.96 -34.36
N ALA A 20 44.73 31.99 -33.89
CA ALA A 20 43.41 32.35 -34.40
C ALA A 20 43.45 32.76 -35.87
N PHE A 21 44.55 33.35 -36.34
CA PHE A 21 44.68 33.78 -37.74
C PHE A 21 44.68 32.61 -38.75
N PRO A 22 45.55 31.58 -38.64
CA PRO A 22 45.51 30.41 -39.52
C PRO A 22 44.31 29.48 -39.24
N LEU A 23 43.83 29.39 -37.99
CA LEU A 23 42.65 28.57 -37.68
C LEU A 23 41.34 29.26 -38.06
N ARG A 24 41.33 30.55 -38.42
CA ARG A 24 40.11 31.30 -38.75
C ARG A 24 39.30 30.61 -39.84
N ASP A 25 39.95 30.19 -40.92
CA ASP A 25 39.27 29.52 -42.04
C ASP A 25 38.75 28.13 -41.64
N ALA A 26 39.50 27.40 -40.80
CA ALA A 26 39.07 26.10 -40.29
C ALA A 26 37.86 26.24 -39.38
N VAL A 27 37.89 27.16 -38.41
CA VAL A 27 36.77 27.46 -37.51
C VAL A 27 35.56 27.97 -38.30
N TYR A 28 35.78 28.84 -39.28
CA TYR A 28 34.71 29.35 -40.12
C TYR A 28 34.01 28.24 -40.90
N ARG A 29 34.78 27.38 -41.58
CA ARG A 29 34.21 26.30 -42.40
C ARG A 29 33.66 25.12 -41.60
N MET A 30 34.29 24.76 -40.47
CA MET A 30 33.89 23.60 -39.67
C MET A 30 32.82 23.92 -38.63
N ILE A 31 32.75 25.17 -38.14
CA ILE A 31 31.85 25.54 -37.04
C ILE A 31 30.85 26.57 -37.51
N ILE A 32 31.31 27.72 -38.02
CA ILE A 32 30.42 28.86 -38.30
C ILE A 32 29.44 28.52 -39.44
N VAL A 33 29.95 27.98 -40.56
CA VAL A 33 29.11 27.64 -41.73
C VAL A 33 28.06 26.56 -41.39
N PRO A 34 28.41 25.43 -40.76
CA PRO A 34 27.41 24.43 -40.36
C PRO A 34 26.40 24.99 -39.36
N LEU A 35 26.84 25.80 -38.39
CA LEU A 35 25.95 26.41 -37.42
C LEU A 35 24.96 27.36 -38.11
N ALA A 36 25.45 28.22 -39.01
CA ALA A 36 24.60 29.11 -39.80
C ALA A 36 23.60 28.33 -40.65
N TYR A 37 24.02 27.22 -41.25
CA TYR A 37 23.13 26.33 -42.01
C TYR A 37 22.04 25.71 -41.11
N VAL A 38 22.41 25.24 -39.91
CA VAL A 38 21.44 24.70 -38.93
C VAL A 38 20.43 25.78 -38.53
N PHE A 39 20.88 27.00 -38.23
CA PHE A 39 19.98 28.11 -37.90
C PHE A 39 19.05 28.46 -39.06
N TRP A 40 19.58 28.51 -40.28
CA TRP A 40 18.81 28.78 -41.48
C TRP A 40 17.73 27.71 -41.72
N VAL A 41 18.08 26.43 -41.57
CA VAL A 41 17.10 25.33 -41.64
C VAL A 41 16.07 25.44 -40.52
N LEU A 42 16.48 25.77 -39.29
CA LEU A 42 15.56 25.96 -38.17
C LEU A 42 14.56 27.08 -38.44
N GLU A 43 15.02 28.19 -39.01
CA GLU A 43 14.19 29.33 -39.39
C GLU A 43 13.21 28.95 -40.50
N LEU A 44 13.67 28.19 -41.51
CA LEU A 44 12.82 27.67 -42.56
C LEU A 44 11.73 26.75 -42.01
N VAL A 45 12.11 25.83 -41.11
CA VAL A 45 11.16 24.94 -40.42
C VAL A 45 10.15 25.77 -39.62
N TYR A 46 10.63 26.75 -38.85
CA TYR A 46 9.78 27.63 -38.06
C TYR A 46 8.72 28.35 -38.91
N HIS A 47 9.11 28.88 -40.07
CA HIS A 47 8.19 29.56 -41.01
C HIS A 47 7.31 28.60 -41.81
N SER A 48 7.79 27.38 -42.11
CA SER A 48 7.02 26.37 -42.85
C SER A 48 5.90 25.75 -42.00
N VAL A 49 6.09 25.72 -40.68
CA VAL A 49 5.11 25.20 -39.73
C VAL A 49 4.02 26.23 -39.55
N HIS A 50 2.79 25.83 -39.87
CA HIS A 50 1.62 26.70 -39.71
C HIS A 50 1.53 27.21 -38.27
N GLN A 51 1.30 28.52 -38.10
CA GLN A 51 1.31 29.19 -36.80
C GLN A 51 0.39 28.52 -35.76
N ALA A 52 -0.71 27.89 -36.20
CA ALA A 52 -1.59 27.14 -35.33
C ALA A 52 -0.89 25.98 -34.60
N LEU A 53 0.07 25.30 -35.23
CA LEU A 53 0.77 24.17 -34.61
C LEU A 53 1.60 24.63 -33.39
N TRP A 54 2.29 25.76 -33.50
CA TRP A 54 3.00 26.35 -32.36
C TRP A 54 2.07 26.66 -31.19
N TRP A 55 0.89 27.23 -31.48
CA TRP A 55 -0.13 27.48 -30.48
C TRP A 55 -0.70 26.20 -29.87
N THR A 56 -0.91 25.14 -30.65
CA THR A 56 -1.38 23.87 -30.11
C THR A 56 -0.38 23.24 -29.16
N VAL A 57 0.91 23.27 -29.48
CA VAL A 57 1.96 22.73 -28.61
C VAL A 57 2.08 23.55 -27.33
N ALA A 58 2.08 24.88 -27.45
CA ALA A 58 2.12 25.78 -26.30
C ALA A 58 0.89 25.60 -25.39
N LEU A 59 -0.30 25.53 -25.98
CA LEU A 59 -1.55 25.31 -25.25
C LEU A 59 -1.56 23.93 -24.56
N LEU A 60 -1.10 22.88 -25.24
CA LEU A 60 -0.99 21.54 -24.68
C LEU A 60 0.01 21.50 -23.53
N PHE A 61 1.16 22.17 -23.65
CA PHE A 61 2.13 22.28 -22.57
C PHE A 61 1.52 22.96 -21.33
N VAL A 62 0.86 24.10 -21.53
CA VAL A 62 0.15 24.82 -20.47
C VAL A 62 -0.91 23.93 -19.82
N LEU A 63 -1.70 23.22 -20.63
CA LEU A 63 -2.74 22.31 -20.16
C LEU A 63 -2.17 21.16 -19.31
N VAL A 64 -1.02 20.60 -19.68
CA VAL A 64 -0.33 19.56 -18.89
C VAL A 64 0.17 20.12 -17.56
N VAL A 65 0.76 21.31 -17.55
CA VAL A 65 1.23 21.97 -16.31
C VAL A 65 0.06 22.29 -15.40
N LEU A 66 -1.03 22.87 -15.94
CA LEU A 66 -2.25 23.14 -15.19
C LEU A 66 -2.89 21.85 -14.67
N SER A 67 -2.97 20.80 -15.48
CA SER A 67 -3.50 19.50 -15.03
C SER A 67 -2.68 19.00 -13.85
N ARG A 68 -1.34 18.99 -13.94
CA ARG A 68 -0.47 18.60 -12.81
C ARG A 68 -0.62 19.49 -11.58
N SER A 69 -0.89 20.78 -11.77
CA SER A 69 -1.09 21.73 -10.67
C SER A 69 -2.48 21.63 -10.03
N LEU A 70 -3.50 21.28 -10.82
CA LEU A 70 -4.89 21.13 -10.39
C LEU A 70 -5.18 19.75 -9.83
N LEU A 71 -4.39 18.74 -10.20
CA LEU A 71 -4.37 17.50 -9.44
C LEU A 71 -4.00 17.89 -8.01
N PRO A 72 -4.93 17.79 -7.04
CA PRO A 72 -4.56 17.96 -5.65
C PRO A 72 -3.42 16.98 -5.45
N GLN A 73 -2.27 17.49 -5.01
CA GLN A 73 -1.22 16.62 -4.51
C GLN A 73 -1.96 15.64 -3.61
N PHE A 74 -2.08 14.38 -4.04
CA PHE A 74 -2.58 13.32 -3.19
C PHE A 74 -1.53 13.30 -2.10
N LYS A 75 -1.76 14.13 -1.06
CA LYS A 75 -1.11 14.05 0.21
C LYS A 75 -1.45 12.63 0.60
N VAL A 76 -0.54 11.71 0.30
CA VAL A 76 -0.49 10.38 0.88
C VAL A 76 -0.64 10.71 2.34
N ARG A 77 -1.86 10.49 2.84
CA ARG A 77 -2.32 10.88 4.15
C ARG A 77 -1.17 10.53 5.07
N GLU A 78 -0.44 11.55 5.55
CA GLU A 78 0.70 11.36 6.42
C GLU A 78 0.21 10.35 7.44
N ARG A 79 0.85 9.17 7.45
CA ARG A 79 0.49 8.11 8.37
C ARG A 79 0.41 8.80 9.71
N ILE A 80 -0.82 8.90 10.22
CA ILE A 80 -1.11 9.38 11.56
C ILE A 80 -0.06 8.68 12.40
N ARG A 81 0.88 9.45 12.98
CA ARG A 81 1.85 8.92 13.93
C ARG A 81 1.01 8.07 14.87
N LEU A 82 1.18 6.75 14.80
CA LEU A 82 0.45 5.82 15.63
C LEU A 82 0.82 6.23 17.04
N LYS A 83 -0.08 6.99 17.68
CA LYS A 83 -0.07 7.26 19.10
C LYS A 83 0.16 5.89 19.71
N THR A 84 1.29 5.70 20.39
CA THR A 84 1.69 4.42 20.96
C THR A 84 0.45 3.84 21.61
N LYS A 85 -0.09 2.77 21.02
CA LYS A 85 -1.34 2.19 21.51
C LYS A 85 -1.10 1.94 23.00
N PRO A 86 -2.02 2.37 23.90
CA PRO A 86 -1.91 1.98 25.29
C PRO A 86 -1.78 0.45 25.33
N VAL A 87 -1.07 -0.08 26.33
CA VAL A 87 -0.95 -1.53 26.51
C VAL A 87 -2.35 -2.05 26.85
N VAL A 88 -3.12 -2.36 25.81
CA VAL A 88 -4.48 -2.88 25.90
C VAL A 88 -4.39 -4.29 26.45
N GLY A 89 -5.10 -4.57 27.55
CA GLY A 89 -5.16 -5.90 28.13
C GLY A 89 -5.74 -6.94 27.17
N GLN A 90 -5.53 -8.23 27.44
CA GLN A 90 -6.07 -9.30 26.58
C GLN A 90 -7.60 -9.24 26.46
N VAL A 91 -8.30 -8.81 27.51
CA VAL A 91 -9.77 -8.67 27.53
C VAL A 91 -10.23 -7.43 26.76
N GLU A 92 -9.52 -6.31 26.92
CA GLU A 92 -9.84 -5.06 26.24
C GLU A 92 -9.58 -5.17 24.72
N SER A 93 -8.57 -5.96 24.31
CA SER A 93 -8.32 -6.24 22.89
C SER A 93 -9.40 -7.15 22.28
N LEU A 94 -9.94 -8.10 23.06
CA LEU A 94 -11.09 -8.90 22.65
C LEU A 94 -12.35 -8.05 22.51
N ALA A 95 -12.62 -7.15 23.46
CA ALA A 95 -13.75 -6.21 23.38
C ALA A 95 -13.65 -5.30 22.14
N ASP A 96 -12.46 -4.79 21.83
CA ASP A 96 -12.19 -3.99 20.63
C ASP A 96 -12.40 -4.81 19.34
N TRP A 97 -12.12 -6.12 19.34
CA TRP A 97 -12.42 -6.99 18.20
C TRP A 97 -13.91 -7.32 18.08
N ILE A 98 -14.62 -7.53 19.19
CA ILE A 98 -16.08 -7.73 19.21
C ILE A 98 -16.76 -6.51 18.61
N ALA A 99 -16.34 -5.30 18.99
CA ALA A 99 -16.84 -4.05 18.41
C ALA A 99 -16.53 -3.88 16.91
N LYS A 100 -15.59 -4.67 16.35
CA LYS A 100 -15.17 -4.63 14.94
C LYS A 100 -15.70 -5.79 14.10
N THR A 101 -16.51 -6.67 14.66
CA THR A 101 -17.14 -7.79 13.94
C THR A 101 -17.94 -7.34 12.72
N GLU A 102 -18.58 -6.18 12.79
CA GLU A 102 -19.32 -5.58 11.67
C GLU A 102 -18.41 -5.16 10.50
N ARG A 103 -17.09 -5.00 10.72
CA ARG A 103 -16.16 -4.49 9.71
C ARG A 103 -15.69 -5.55 8.71
N GLY A 104 -15.96 -6.83 8.96
CA GLY A 104 -15.70 -7.88 7.98
C GLY A 104 -15.45 -9.27 8.57
N THR A 105 -15.45 -10.26 7.69
CA THR A 105 -15.36 -11.69 8.01
C THR A 105 -14.11 -12.07 8.81
N TYR A 106 -13.00 -11.34 8.61
CA TYR A 106 -11.76 -11.56 9.36
C TYR A 106 -11.95 -11.42 10.87
N PHE A 107 -12.65 -10.37 11.33
CA PHE A 107 -12.86 -10.15 12.76
C PHE A 107 -13.80 -11.20 13.36
N LYS A 108 -14.81 -11.63 12.60
CA LYS A 108 -15.71 -12.72 12.99
C LYS A 108 -14.94 -14.03 13.15
N TRP A 109 -14.11 -14.37 12.16
CA TRP A 109 -13.23 -15.54 12.22
C TRP A 109 -12.24 -15.46 13.40
N LEU A 110 -11.65 -14.29 13.66
CA LEU A 110 -10.67 -14.14 14.74
C LEU A 110 -11.28 -14.44 16.12
N ILE A 111 -12.52 -13.99 16.36
CA ILE A 111 -13.24 -14.27 17.59
C ILE A 111 -13.64 -15.74 17.66
N ALA A 112 -14.17 -16.30 16.57
CA ALA A 112 -14.50 -17.72 16.50
C ALA A 112 -13.27 -18.61 16.78
N ASN A 113 -12.11 -18.27 16.22
CA ASN A 113 -10.84 -18.98 16.47
C ASN A 113 -10.42 -18.90 17.94
N ARG A 114 -10.58 -17.73 18.57
CA ARG A 114 -10.24 -17.54 19.98
C ARG A 114 -11.17 -18.34 20.89
N LEU A 115 -12.48 -18.31 20.63
CA LEU A 115 -13.46 -19.09 21.39
C LEU A 115 -13.31 -20.60 21.15
N GLY A 116 -13.03 -21.03 19.91
CA GLY A 116 -12.72 -22.42 19.59
C GLY A 116 -11.47 -22.94 20.32
N LYS A 117 -10.44 -22.10 20.46
CA LYS A 117 -9.25 -22.44 21.27
C LYS A 117 -9.59 -22.64 22.75
N ILE A 118 -10.45 -21.78 23.30
CA ILE A 118 -10.92 -21.90 24.68
C ILE A 118 -11.74 -23.19 24.83
N ALA A 119 -12.65 -23.48 23.91
CA ALA A 119 -13.42 -24.72 23.87
C ALA A 119 -12.50 -25.97 23.87
N ASN A 120 -11.47 -25.96 23.02
CA ASN A 120 -10.51 -27.05 22.96
C ASN A 120 -9.72 -27.21 24.28
N GLN A 121 -9.32 -26.09 24.90
CA GLN A 121 -8.65 -26.11 26.21
C GLN A 121 -9.56 -26.62 27.34
N ILE A 122 -10.85 -26.27 27.33
CA ILE A 122 -11.83 -26.80 28.29
C ILE A 122 -11.92 -28.32 28.15
N LEU A 123 -12.06 -28.81 26.92
CA LEU A 123 -12.13 -30.25 26.64
C LEU A 123 -10.84 -30.99 27.00
N GLU A 124 -9.67 -30.41 26.68
CA GLU A 124 -8.37 -30.98 27.02
C GLU A 124 -8.18 -31.12 28.54
N ASN A 125 -8.61 -30.10 29.30
CA ASN A 125 -8.57 -30.14 30.77
C ASN A 125 -9.49 -31.20 31.38
N ARG A 126 -10.55 -31.60 30.67
CA ARG A 126 -11.49 -32.65 31.12
C ARG A 126 -11.02 -34.06 30.74
N SER A 127 -10.32 -34.21 29.61
CA SER A 127 -9.79 -35.50 29.20
C SER A 127 -8.59 -35.89 30.06
N THR A 128 -8.81 -36.68 31.10
CA THR A 128 -7.76 -37.15 32.00
C THR A 128 -6.72 -38.00 31.24
N GLY A 129 -5.58 -37.39 30.90
CA GLY A 129 -4.38 -38.09 30.42
C GLY A 129 -4.27 -38.36 28.92
N LYS A 130 -5.23 -37.94 28.09
CA LYS A 130 -5.10 -38.02 26.62
C LYS A 130 -4.87 -36.62 26.06
N GLN A 131 -3.67 -36.37 25.55
CA GLN A 131 -3.36 -35.12 24.85
C GLN A 131 -4.25 -35.03 23.61
N ARG A 132 -5.12 -34.02 23.57
CA ARG A 132 -6.04 -33.79 22.45
C ARG A 132 -5.32 -33.01 21.35
N SER A 133 -5.48 -33.43 20.10
CA SER A 133 -4.97 -32.67 18.97
C SER A 133 -5.83 -31.44 18.74
N PHE A 134 -5.20 -30.35 18.30
CA PHE A 134 -5.91 -29.13 17.87
C PHE A 134 -6.88 -29.38 16.70
N PHE A 135 -6.68 -30.47 15.96
CA PHE A 135 -7.53 -30.88 14.83
C PHE A 135 -8.63 -31.87 15.21
N ASP A 136 -8.68 -32.30 16.48
CA ASP A 136 -9.75 -33.20 16.90
C ASP A 136 -11.07 -32.42 16.92
N PRO A 137 -12.18 -32.98 16.39
CA PRO A 137 -13.50 -32.35 16.44
C PRO A 137 -13.86 -31.96 17.88
N LEU A 138 -14.58 -30.87 18.12
CA LEU A 138 -14.97 -30.47 19.47
C LEU A 138 -16.09 -31.38 20.00
N THR A 139 -15.70 -32.54 20.54
CA THR A 139 -16.60 -33.58 21.06
C THR A 139 -16.10 -34.12 22.40
N GLY A 140 -16.99 -34.45 23.32
CA GLY A 140 -16.59 -34.97 24.64
C GLY A 140 -17.77 -35.44 25.49
N PRO A 141 -17.50 -36.09 26.62
CA PRO A 141 -18.52 -36.37 27.63
C PRO A 141 -19.17 -35.04 28.05
N ASP A 142 -20.50 -34.98 28.01
CA ASP A 142 -21.30 -33.80 28.36
C ASP A 142 -21.07 -32.54 27.49
N TRP A 143 -20.37 -32.70 26.36
CA TRP A 143 -20.19 -31.66 25.36
C TRP A 143 -21.30 -31.76 24.31
N MET A 144 -22.46 -31.14 24.60
CA MET A 144 -23.63 -31.12 23.72
C MET A 144 -23.99 -29.68 23.32
N PRO A 145 -23.18 -29.00 22.49
CA PRO A 145 -23.53 -27.70 21.95
C PRO A 145 -24.73 -27.79 20.99
N ASP A 146 -25.49 -26.69 20.86
CA ASP A 146 -26.40 -26.56 19.72
C ASP A 146 -25.63 -26.64 18.40
N SER A 147 -26.26 -27.17 17.37
CA SER A 147 -25.72 -27.33 16.02
C SER A 147 -25.06 -26.06 15.47
N ARG A 148 -25.62 -24.89 15.78
CA ARG A 148 -25.09 -23.59 15.35
C ARG A 148 -23.85 -23.18 16.13
N VAL A 149 -23.86 -23.40 17.45
CA VAL A 149 -22.70 -23.15 18.33
C VAL A 149 -21.53 -24.05 17.92
N GLN A 150 -21.80 -25.34 17.68
CA GLN A 150 -20.80 -26.28 17.21
C GLN A 150 -20.20 -25.83 15.88
N SER A 151 -21.07 -25.52 14.90
CA SER A 151 -20.63 -25.06 13.58
C SER A 151 -19.77 -23.79 13.67
N TYR A 152 -20.14 -22.85 14.54
CA TYR A 152 -19.39 -21.60 14.76
C TYR A 152 -17.99 -21.88 15.34
N LEU A 153 -17.90 -22.71 16.39
CA LEU A 153 -16.64 -23.03 17.05
C LEU A 153 -15.71 -23.83 16.13
N GLU A 154 -16.23 -24.84 15.44
CA GLU A 154 -15.45 -25.66 14.49
C GLU A 154 -15.00 -24.83 13.27
N SER A 155 -15.86 -23.94 12.76
CA SER A 155 -15.52 -23.00 11.68
C SER A 155 -14.40 -22.05 12.06
N GLY A 156 -14.34 -21.63 13.33
CA GLY A 156 -13.26 -20.80 13.85
C GLY A 156 -11.97 -21.57 14.12
N LEU A 157 -12.08 -22.82 14.59
CA LEU A 157 -10.94 -23.64 15.01
C LEU A 157 -10.23 -24.27 13.81
N HIS A 158 -10.98 -24.87 12.89
CA HIS A 158 -10.45 -25.62 11.75
C HIS A 158 -10.53 -24.86 10.42
N GLY A 159 -11.41 -23.86 10.31
CA GLY A 159 -11.58 -23.06 9.10
C GLY A 159 -10.62 -21.88 9.00
N SER A 160 -10.39 -21.41 7.77
CA SER A 160 -9.67 -20.17 7.48
C SER A 160 -10.64 -19.04 7.14
N PHE A 161 -10.27 -17.79 7.45
CA PHE A 161 -11.05 -16.62 7.02
C PHE A 161 -11.19 -16.53 5.50
N ALA A 162 -10.25 -17.14 4.75
CA ALA A 162 -10.22 -17.14 3.29
C ALA A 162 -11.30 -18.05 2.67
N ASP A 163 -11.81 -19.01 3.43
CA ASP A 163 -12.83 -19.95 2.96
C ASP A 163 -14.21 -19.28 2.85
N TYR A 164 -14.36 -18.08 3.41
CA TYR A 164 -15.60 -17.33 3.43
C TYR A 164 -15.58 -16.20 2.38
N PRO A 165 -16.58 -16.12 1.49
CA PRO A 165 -16.62 -15.11 0.45
C PRO A 165 -16.73 -13.70 1.05
N GLN A 166 -15.82 -12.81 0.66
CA GLN A 166 -15.95 -11.39 0.96
C GLN A 166 -17.01 -10.73 0.06
N LYS A 167 -17.62 -9.65 0.54
CA LYS A 167 -18.57 -8.84 -0.23
C LYS A 167 -17.86 -8.23 -1.44
N GLN A 168 -17.98 -8.88 -2.61
CA GLN A 168 -17.33 -8.43 -3.85
C GLN A 168 -18.08 -7.27 -4.53
N ARG A 169 -19.37 -7.06 -4.23
CA ARG A 169 -20.20 -6.02 -4.89
C ARG A 169 -20.77 -5.02 -3.88
N PRO A 170 -20.76 -3.70 -4.18
CA PRO A 170 -21.15 -2.67 -3.24
C PRO A 170 -22.62 -2.75 -2.76
N PHE A 171 -23.50 -3.48 -3.45
CA PHE A 171 -24.94 -3.53 -3.16
C PHE A 171 -25.52 -4.94 -2.91
N SER A 172 -24.70 -5.98 -2.85
CA SER A 172 -25.20 -7.32 -2.51
C SER A 172 -25.34 -7.49 -0.99
N PRO A 173 -26.41 -8.15 -0.50
CA PRO A 173 -26.49 -8.52 0.90
C PRO A 173 -25.30 -9.44 1.27
N PRO A 174 -24.78 -9.35 2.49
CA PRO A 174 -23.72 -10.25 2.94
C PRO A 174 -24.24 -11.70 2.92
N PHE A 175 -23.40 -12.63 2.44
CA PHE A 175 -23.69 -14.05 2.55
C PHE A 175 -23.68 -14.44 4.03
N LYS A 176 -24.71 -15.18 4.47
CA LYS A 176 -24.74 -15.74 5.82
C LYS A 176 -23.67 -16.82 5.92
N THR A 177 -22.74 -16.62 6.83
CA THR A 177 -21.65 -17.55 7.15
C THR A 177 -21.92 -18.21 8.51
N PRO A 178 -21.35 -19.40 8.78
CA PRO A 178 -21.37 -19.99 10.12
C PRO A 178 -20.80 -19.06 11.21
N LEU A 179 -19.95 -18.10 10.81
CA LEU A 179 -19.35 -17.07 11.67
C LEU A 179 -20.33 -15.94 12.06
N ASP A 180 -21.55 -15.92 11.53
CA ASP A 180 -22.59 -14.93 11.84
C ASP A 180 -23.51 -15.34 13.01
N HIS A 181 -23.08 -16.31 13.82
CA HIS A 181 -23.81 -16.74 15.00
C HIS A 181 -23.71 -15.72 16.15
N ASP A 182 -24.68 -15.70 17.05
CA ASP A 182 -24.69 -14.78 18.18
C ASP A 182 -23.58 -15.17 19.16
N LEU A 183 -22.67 -14.23 19.43
CA LEU A 183 -21.56 -14.41 20.36
C LEU A 183 -22.07 -14.72 21.77
N LYS A 184 -23.23 -14.18 22.15
CA LYS A 184 -23.82 -14.37 23.47
C LYS A 184 -24.12 -15.85 23.72
N ASP A 185 -24.72 -16.53 22.75
CA ASP A 185 -25.08 -17.95 22.83
C ASP A 185 -23.83 -18.82 23.00
N VAL A 186 -22.77 -18.52 22.24
CA VAL A 186 -21.49 -19.24 22.29
C VAL A 186 -20.80 -19.04 23.64
N VAL A 187 -20.73 -17.80 24.13
CA VAL A 187 -20.09 -17.49 25.41
C VAL A 187 -20.86 -18.13 26.57
N GLN A 188 -22.19 -18.03 26.56
CA GLN A 188 -23.03 -18.65 27.59
C GLN A 188 -22.85 -20.17 27.62
N PHE A 189 -22.77 -20.82 26.47
CA PHE A 189 -22.46 -22.25 26.41
C PHE A 189 -21.09 -22.57 27.02
N LEU A 190 -20.04 -21.81 26.65
CA LEU A 190 -18.70 -22.05 27.19
C LEU A 190 -18.62 -21.78 28.70
N GLU A 191 -19.37 -20.82 29.21
CA GLU A 191 -19.45 -20.49 30.64
C GLU A 191 -20.06 -21.65 31.44
N VAL A 192 -21.20 -22.19 30.99
CA VAL A 192 -21.81 -23.39 31.58
C VAL A 192 -20.82 -24.55 31.61
N GLN A 193 -20.04 -24.75 30.54
CA GLN A 193 -19.02 -25.80 30.48
C GLN A 193 -17.81 -25.53 31.40
N VAL A 194 -17.58 -24.30 31.86
CA VAL A 194 -16.53 -24.04 32.86
C VAL A 194 -17.07 -24.21 34.27
N GLU A 195 -18.33 -23.85 34.51
CA GLU A 195 -19.01 -23.94 35.81
C GLU A 195 -19.37 -25.37 36.23
N ASP A 196 -19.73 -26.25 35.28
CA ASP A 196 -20.04 -27.68 35.52
C ASP A 196 -18.78 -28.55 35.83
N LYS A 197 -17.82 -27.99 36.57
CA LYS A 197 -16.61 -28.69 37.02
C LYS A 197 -16.77 -29.39 38.36
#